data_AF-A0AAD1F7R2-F1
#
_entry.id   AF-A0AAD1F7R2-F1
#
_cell.length_a   1.000
_cell.length_b   1.000
_cell.length_c   1.000
_cell.angle_alpha   90.00
_cell.angle_beta   90.00
_cell.angle_gamma   90.00
#
_symmetry.space_group_name_H-M   'P 1'
#
loop_
_entity.id
_entity.type
_entity.pdbx_description
1 polymer ?
#
loop_
_entity_poly.entity_id
_entity_poly.type
_entity_poly.pdbx_seq_one_letter_code
_entity_poly.pdbx_strand_id
1 'polypeptide(L)' 'MLGYGKHPKSRLLRKIESGDRNFYREFVSFCRYKGKVLRGLVKRRKVEFALFYVP' A
#
# COMPACT_ATOMS: atom_id res chain seq x y z
N MET A 1 8.49 -18.68 3.34
CA MET A 1 7.64 -17.59 3.88
C MET A 1 8.40 -16.29 3.75
N LEU A 2 7.92 -15.31 2.98
CA LEU A 2 8.56 -13.98 2.89
C LEU A 2 8.52 -13.35 4.29
N GLY A 3 9.69 -13.29 4.93
CA GLY A 3 9.81 -13.13 6.38
C GLY A 3 9.47 -11.72 6.85
N TYR A 4 8.57 -11.64 7.82
CA TYR A 4 8.19 -10.39 8.50
C TYR A 4 9.21 -9.96 9.58
N GLY A 5 10.35 -10.66 9.72
CA GLY A 5 11.39 -10.32 10.69
C GLY A 5 10.81 -10.05 12.09
N LYS A 6 11.20 -8.91 12.69
CA LYS A 6 10.67 -8.43 13.99
C LYS A 6 9.44 -7.52 13.85
N HIS A 7 8.98 -7.21 12.64
CA HIS A 7 7.90 -6.27 12.42
C HIS A 7 6.61 -6.99 12.04
N PRO A 8 5.48 -6.70 12.69
CA PRO A 8 4.23 -7.33 12.30
C PRO A 8 3.88 -6.94 10.85
N LYS A 9 3.17 -7.84 10.15
CA LYS A 9 2.52 -7.54 8.87
C LYS A 9 1.85 -6.18 8.92
N SER A 10 2.06 -5.36 7.89
CA SER A 10 1.31 -4.11 7.77
C SER A 10 -0.19 -4.39 7.58
N ARG A 11 -1.04 -3.46 8.01
CA ARG A 11 -2.49 -3.57 7.79
C ARG A 11 -2.83 -3.69 6.30
N LEU A 12 -2.06 -3.02 5.43
CA LEU A 12 -2.15 -3.13 3.98
C LEU A 12 -1.99 -4.59 3.52
N LEU A 13 -0.91 -5.26 3.94
CA LEU A 13 -0.65 -6.63 3.52
C LEU A 13 -1.71 -7.60 4.03
N ARG A 14 -2.17 -7.45 5.27
CA ARG A 14 -3.28 -8.26 5.80
C ARG A 14 -4.56 -8.11 4.96
N LYS A 15 -4.88 -6.89 4.51
CA LYS A 15 -6.05 -6.64 3.66
C LYS A 15 -5.91 -7.31 2.30
N ILE A 16 -4.76 -7.12 1.63
CA ILE A 16 -4.45 -7.75 0.35
C ILE A 16 -4.56 -9.28 0.45
N GLU A 17 -3.95 -9.89 1.48
CA GLU A 17 -3.99 -11.33 1.70
C GLU A 17 -5.41 -11.85 2.01
N SER A 18 -6.24 -11.05 2.69
CA SER A 18 -7.65 -11.40 2.94
C SER A 18 -8.58 -11.18 1.74
N GLY A 19 -8.08 -10.64 0.62
CA GLY A 19 -8.89 -10.26 -0.53
C GLY A 19 -9.70 -8.96 -0.34
N ASP A 20 -9.54 -8.25 0.78
CA ASP A 20 -10.16 -6.94 1.00
C ASP A 20 -9.56 -5.91 0.04
N ARG A 21 -10.38 -5.43 -0.89
CA ARG A 21 -10.04 -4.42 -1.90
C ARG A 21 -10.02 -2.98 -1.34
N ASN A 22 -10.55 -2.75 -0.14
CA ASN A 22 -10.59 -1.44 0.52
C ASN A 22 -9.29 -1.13 1.28
N PHE A 23 -8.15 -1.22 0.59
CA PHE A 23 -6.82 -0.94 1.15
C PHE A 23 -6.20 0.37 0.65
N TYR A 24 -6.93 1.16 -0.16
CA TYR A 24 -6.40 2.36 -0.80
C TYR A 24 -5.82 3.37 0.21
N ARG A 25 -6.50 3.58 1.35
CA ARG A 25 -6.06 4.51 2.40
C ARG A 25 -4.72 4.09 2.99
N GLU A 26 -4.57 2.81 3.32
CA GLU A 26 -3.31 2.24 3.82
C GLU A 26 -2.22 2.30 2.75
N PHE A 27 -2.56 2.08 1.48
CA PHE A 27 -1.63 2.11 0.37
C PHE A 27 -1.01 3.51 0.17
N VAL A 28 -1.83 4.56 0.18
CA VAL A 28 -1.33 5.94 0.06
C VAL A 28 -0.69 6.47 1.34
N SER A 29 -0.92 5.83 2.49
CA SER A 29 -0.30 6.24 3.77
C SER A 29 1.23 6.12 3.73
N PHE A 30 1.75 5.16 2.96
CA PHE A 30 3.18 4.98 2.71
C PHE A 30 3.78 6.05 1.79
N CYS A 31 2.99 6.98 1.26
CA CYS A 31 3.49 8.09 0.44
C CYS A 31 3.98 9.29 1.25
N ARG A 32 4.37 9.09 2.52
CA ARG A 32 4.84 10.14 3.41
C ARG A 32 6.26 9.86 3.87
N TYR A 33 7.09 10.90 3.89
CA TYR A 33 8.44 10.85 4.46
C TYR A 33 8.63 12.06 5.37
N LYS A 34 9.07 11.82 6.61
CA LYS A 34 9.25 12.86 7.64
C LYS A 34 8.05 13.82 7.73
N GLY A 35 6.83 13.26 7.76
CA GLY A 35 5.58 14.02 7.82
C GLY A 35 5.14 14.69 6.52
N LYS A 36 5.97 14.76 5.49
CA LYS A 36 5.65 15.39 4.19
C LYS A 36 5.10 14.37 3.19
N VAL A 37 4.09 14.78 2.41
CA VAL A 37 3.52 13.95 1.33
C VAL A 37 4.40 14.02 0.09
N LEU A 38 4.81 12.86 -0.42
CA LEU A 38 5.57 12.72 -1.65
C LEU A 38 4.62 12.66 -2.85
N ARG A 39 4.31 13.82 -3.45
CA ARG A 39 3.32 13.94 -4.54
C ARG A 39 3.61 13.02 -5.74
N GLY A 40 4.88 12.85 -6.12
CA GLY A 40 5.26 11.92 -7.19
C GLY A 40 4.96 10.46 -6.85
N LEU A 41 5.18 10.06 -5.59
CA LEU A 41 4.88 8.72 -5.12
C LEU A 41 3.38 8.45 -5.07
N VAL A 42 2.58 9.45 -4.65
CA VAL A 42 1.10 9.36 -4.70
C VAL A 42 0.62 9.14 -6.13
N LYS A 43 1.16 9.87 -7.12
CA LYS A 43 0.80 9.67 -8.53
C LYS A 43 1.11 8.24 -9.00
N ARG A 44 2.31 7.73 -8.71
CA ARG A 44 2.70 6.35 -9.05
C ARG A 44 1.78 5.31 -8.39
N ARG A 45 1.47 5.49 -7.10
CA ARG A 45 0.55 4.60 -6.37
C ARG A 45 -0.87 4.61 -6.94
N LYS A 46 -1.37 5.74 -7.44
CA LYS A 46 -2.69 5.77 -8.12
C LYS A 46 -2.69 4.93 -9.40
N VAL A 47 -1.62 5.01 -10.20
CA VAL A 47 -1.48 4.20 -11.42
C VAL A 47 -1.37 2.72 -11.08
N GLU A 48 -0.53 2.35 -10.12
CA GLU A 48 -0.40 0.95 -9.68
C GLU A 48 -1.71 0.40 -9.10
N PHE A 49 -2.44 1.22 -8.33
CA PHE A 49 -3.75 0.83 -7.83
C PHE A 49 -4.71 0.56 -8.99
N ALA A 50 -4.77 1.43 -10.00
CA ALA A 50 -5.61 1.20 -11.18
C ALA A 50 -5.21 -0.08 -11.95
N LEU A 51 -3.92 -0.29 -12.17
CA LEU A 51 -3.38 -1.48 -12.82
C LEU A 51 -3.70 -2.78 -12.04
N PHE A 52 -3.78 -2.72 -10.72
CA PHE A 52 -4.12 -3.86 -9.88
C PHE A 52 -5.58 -4.36 -10.06
N TYR A 53 -6.45 -3.57 -10.69
CA TYR A 53 -7.82 -3.95 -11.06
C TYR A 53 -8.00 -4.23 -12.55
N VAL A 54 -6.94 -4.10 -13.35
CA VAL A 54 -6.98 -4.56 -14.74
C VAL A 54 -6.91 -6.09 -14.72
N PRO A 55 -7.89 -6.80 -15.30
CA PRO A 55 -7.88 -8.26 -15.40
C PRO A 55 -6.68 -8.82 -16.17
#